data_AF-A0A523WMI9-F1
#
_entry.id   AF-A0A523WMI9-F1
#
_cell.length_a   1.000
_cell.length_b   1.000
_cell.length_c   1.000
_cell.angle_alpha   90.00
_cell.angle_beta   90.00
_cell.angle_gamma   90.00
#
_symmetry.space_group_name_H-M   'P 1'
#
loop_
_entity.id
_entity.type
_entity.pdbx_description
1 polymer ?
#
loop_
_entity_poly.entity_id
_entity_poly.type
_entity_poly.pdbx_seq_one_letter_code
_entity_poly.pdbx_strand_id
1 'polypeptide(L)'
;ASVAITSGLLQKLNRDELQGVIAHEISHIKNRDVLLMTMCSILLGTIVILAWYGSRIMIFGSMTGSRRSSSSGGGGQAQIIILVVSLVFMILAPIMAQLIYFAISRKREYLADASAALYTRYPEGLASALEKLGTSTGQLKSANKATAPMYIINPFRKKGMKASDLSSTHPPISERIRILRAMAGASFNDYDQAYRQVHHGGTGVIPAASIAAGTVPLATVKLEGEAGEPNEIQRARETSDVMWRLSNYNTITCDCGAKLRVPPTFKKRQIRCPHCGRTHQV
;
A
#
# COMPACT_ATOMS: atom_id res chain seq x y z
N ALA A 1 5.98 16.13 -3.50
CA ALA A 1 5.31 14.83 -3.46
C ALA A 1 3.91 15.00 -4.04
N SER A 2 3.40 14.01 -4.77
CA SER A 2 2.07 14.02 -5.36
C SER A 2 1.30 12.78 -4.92
N VAL A 3 -0.02 12.90 -4.78
CA VAL A 3 -0.94 11.78 -4.55
C VAL A 3 -1.80 11.68 -5.80
N ALA A 4 -1.79 10.51 -6.45
CA ALA A 4 -2.63 10.25 -7.61
C ALA A 4 -3.84 9.42 -7.18
N ILE A 5 -5.03 9.85 -7.58
CA ILE A 5 -6.29 9.16 -7.28
C ILE A 5 -6.83 8.61 -8.59
N THR A 6 -7.14 7.32 -8.62
CA THR A 6 -7.72 6.70 -9.81
C THR A 6 -9.22 7.00 -9.90
N SER A 7 -9.74 7.14 -11.12
CA SER A 7 -11.18 7.32 -11.32
C SER A 7 -11.99 6.16 -10.75
N GLY A 8 -11.50 4.91 -10.88
CA GLY A 8 -12.17 3.75 -10.29
C GLY A 8 -12.28 3.82 -8.76
N LEU A 9 -11.28 4.40 -8.09
CA LEU A 9 -11.33 4.60 -6.64
C LEU A 9 -12.38 5.65 -6.25
N LEU A 10 -12.45 6.77 -6.99
CA LEU A 10 -13.44 7.84 -6.78
C LEU A 10 -14.89 7.36 -6.97
N GLN A 11 -15.12 6.42 -7.88
CA GLN A 11 -16.46 5.88 -8.12
C GLN A 11 -16.93 4.96 -7.00
N LYS A 12 -15.98 4.28 -6.35
CA LYS A 12 -16.25 3.17 -5.45
C LYS A 12 -16.32 3.56 -3.98
N LEU A 13 -15.50 4.52 -3.57
CA LEU A 13 -15.42 4.97 -2.18
C LEU A 13 -16.30 6.20 -1.94
N ASN A 14 -16.91 6.27 -0.77
CA ASN A 14 -17.56 7.49 -0.30
C ASN A 14 -16.53 8.52 0.20
N ARG A 15 -17.00 9.69 0.63
CA ARG A 15 -16.13 10.80 1.03
C ARG A 15 -15.24 10.44 2.22
N ASP A 16 -15.79 9.81 3.25
CA ASP A 16 -15.07 9.47 4.48
C ASP A 16 -14.07 8.33 4.26
N GLU A 17 -14.44 7.35 3.44
CA GLU A 17 -13.56 6.26 2.99
C GLU A 17 -12.39 6.79 2.17
N LEU A 18 -12.67 7.67 1.21
CA LEU A 18 -11.64 8.30 0.39
C LEU A 18 -10.72 9.16 1.26
N GLN A 19 -11.27 9.88 2.25
CA GLN A 19 -10.49 10.66 3.20
C GLN A 19 -9.56 9.75 4.02
N GLY A 20 -10.03 8.59 4.47
CA GLY A 20 -9.22 7.58 5.16
C GLY A 20 -8.06 7.07 4.31
N VAL A 21 -8.33 6.69 3.05
CA VAL A 21 -7.30 6.19 2.12
C VAL A 21 -6.29 7.30 1.78
N ILE A 22 -6.73 8.52 1.51
CA ILE A 22 -5.82 9.64 1.23
C ILE A 22 -4.96 9.95 2.46
N ALA A 23 -5.52 9.93 3.67
CA ALA A 23 -4.76 10.13 4.89
C ALA A 23 -3.67 9.07 5.10
N HIS A 24 -3.97 7.81 4.73
CA HIS A 24 -3.01 6.71 4.71
C HIS A 24 -1.87 7.00 3.73
N GLU A 25 -2.15 7.35 2.47
CA GLU A 25 -1.11 7.66 1.48
C GLU A 25 -0.26 8.89 1.85
N ILE A 26 -0.89 9.93 2.42
CA ILE A 26 -0.19 11.11 2.92
C ILE A 26 0.76 10.73 4.07
N SER A 27 0.38 9.77 4.91
CA SER A 27 1.23 9.33 6.01
C SER A 27 2.54 8.68 5.51
N HIS A 28 2.52 7.92 4.42
CA HIS A 28 3.73 7.38 3.80
C HIS A 28 4.67 8.49 3.32
N ILE A 29 4.12 9.58 2.77
CA ILE A 29 4.90 10.75 2.36
C ILE A 29 5.51 11.43 3.59
N LYS A 30 4.69 11.70 4.61
CA LYS A 30 5.13 12.41 5.82
C LYS A 30 6.21 11.65 6.58
N ASN A 31 6.09 10.33 6.64
CA ASN A 31 7.05 9.47 7.33
C ASN A 31 8.22 9.01 6.44
N ARG A 32 8.25 9.43 5.17
CA ARG A 32 9.31 9.18 4.19
C ARG A 32 9.55 7.68 3.94
N ASP A 33 8.47 6.93 3.78
CA ASP A 33 8.52 5.46 3.71
C ASP A 33 9.26 4.97 2.48
N VAL A 34 9.10 5.66 1.35
CA VAL A 34 9.83 5.38 0.12
C VAL A 34 11.34 5.52 0.33
N LEU A 35 11.80 6.55 1.05
CA LEU A 35 13.21 6.75 1.35
C LEU A 35 13.73 5.62 2.24
N LEU A 36 13.02 5.29 3.31
CA LEU A 36 13.37 4.22 4.24
C LEU A 36 13.46 2.88 3.51
N MET A 37 12.43 2.53 2.73
CA MET A 37 12.41 1.26 1.99
C MET A 37 13.49 1.21 0.91
N THR A 38 13.84 2.34 0.28
CA THR A 38 14.97 2.41 -0.67
C THR A 38 16.30 2.17 0.04
N MET A 39 16.54 2.84 1.18
CA MET A 39 17.77 2.63 1.97
C MET A 39 17.88 1.20 2.49
N CYS A 40 16.79 0.62 3.00
CA CYS A 40 16.73 -0.77 3.42
C CYS A 40 17.02 -1.73 2.25
N SER A 41 16.45 -1.46 1.06
CA SER A 41 16.69 -2.28 -0.13
C SER A 41 18.16 -2.26 -0.56
N ILE A 42 18.79 -1.08 -0.54
CA ILE A 42 20.21 -0.91 -0.85
C ILE A 42 21.06 -1.69 0.16
N LEU A 43 20.85 -1.47 1.47
CA LEU A 43 21.63 -2.12 2.52
C LEU A 43 21.50 -3.66 2.46
N LEU A 44 20.26 -4.17 2.39
CA LEU A 44 20.00 -5.60 2.31
C LEU A 44 20.56 -6.19 1.01
N GLY A 45 20.44 -5.48 -0.12
CA GLY A 45 21.04 -5.86 -1.40
C GLY A 45 22.56 -5.93 -1.33
N THR A 46 23.22 -4.94 -0.71
CA THR A 46 24.67 -4.95 -0.51
C THR A 46 25.11 -6.13 0.36
N ILE A 47 24.38 -6.44 1.44
CA ILE A 47 24.67 -7.60 2.30
C ILE A 47 24.56 -8.91 1.51
N VAL A 48 23.52 -9.07 0.68
CA VAL A 48 23.34 -10.26 -0.16
C VAL A 48 24.46 -10.37 -1.19
N ILE A 49 24.83 -9.27 -1.84
CA ILE A 49 25.95 -9.23 -2.80
C ILE A 49 27.26 -9.60 -2.11
N LEU A 50 27.55 -9.05 -0.93
CA LEU A 50 28.76 -9.36 -0.16
C LEU A 50 28.77 -10.81 0.31
N ALA A 51 27.64 -11.36 0.77
CA ALA A 51 27.52 -12.77 1.14
C ALA A 51 27.72 -13.69 -0.07
N TRP A 52 27.21 -13.30 -1.24
CA TRP A 52 27.38 -14.05 -2.48
C TRP A 52 28.84 -14.03 -2.97
N TYR A 53 29.48 -12.85 -3.02
CA TYR A 53 30.89 -12.76 -3.39
C TYR A 53 31.80 -13.41 -2.35
N GLY A 54 31.53 -13.23 -1.06
CA GLY A 54 32.28 -13.84 0.04
C GLY A 54 32.21 -15.37 0.02
N SER A 55 31.02 -15.94 -0.18
CA SER A 55 30.86 -17.39 -0.35
C SER A 55 31.57 -17.89 -1.60
N ARG A 56 31.54 -17.15 -2.72
CA ARG A 56 32.34 -17.46 -3.92
C ARG A 56 33.84 -17.46 -3.64
N ILE A 57 34.37 -16.43 -2.98
CA ILE A 57 35.79 -16.33 -2.65
C ILE A 57 36.20 -17.47 -1.71
N MET A 58 35.36 -17.82 -0.74
CA MET A 58 35.60 -18.95 0.16
C MET A 58 35.61 -20.29 -0.58
N ILE A 59 34.67 -20.53 -1.51
CA ILE A 59 34.60 -21.76 -2.29
C ILE A 59 35.75 -21.87 -3.30
N PHE A 60 35.99 -20.83 -4.12
CA PHE A 60 37.00 -20.86 -5.19
C PHE A 60 38.42 -20.57 -4.69
N GLY A 61 38.60 -19.76 -3.64
CA GLY A 61 39.89 -19.52 -2.99
C GLY A 61 40.37 -20.73 -2.18
N SER A 62 39.44 -21.49 -1.59
CA SER A 62 39.71 -22.82 -1.04
C SER A 62 40.14 -23.82 -2.13
N MET A 63 39.59 -23.70 -3.34
CA MET A 63 39.89 -24.60 -4.47
C MET A 63 41.25 -24.32 -5.14
N THR A 64 41.70 -23.05 -5.16
CA THR A 64 43.00 -22.66 -5.76
C THR A 64 44.19 -22.75 -4.80
N GLY A 65 43.96 -22.88 -3.49
CA GLY A 65 45.02 -23.07 -2.47
C GLY A 65 45.53 -24.50 -2.30
N SER A 66 44.94 -25.51 -2.97
CA SER A 66 45.24 -26.93 -2.75
C SER A 66 46.50 -27.45 -3.48
N ARG A 67 47.51 -26.60 -3.70
CA ARG A 67 48.83 -27.00 -4.25
C ARG A 67 50.01 -26.79 -3.29
N ARG A 68 49.81 -26.88 -1.96
CA ARG A 68 50.95 -26.93 -1.04
C ARG A 68 50.86 -28.05 -0.01
N SER A 69 51.66 -29.06 -0.34
CA SER A 69 52.38 -30.03 0.49
C SER A 69 51.57 -31.00 1.36
N SER A 70 51.63 -32.26 0.91
CA SER A 70 51.90 -33.44 1.72
C SER A 70 52.52 -33.16 3.11
N SER A 71 51.72 -33.22 4.17
CA SER A 71 51.90 -34.14 5.29
C SER A 71 51.02 -33.72 6.48
N SER A 72 50.51 -34.73 7.19
CA SER A 72 49.66 -34.66 8.38
C SER A 72 48.19 -34.28 8.14
N GLY A 73 47.33 -35.26 8.43
CA GLY A 73 45.88 -35.18 8.26
C GLY A 73 45.24 -34.19 9.23
N GLY A 74 44.33 -33.38 8.70
CA GLY A 74 43.48 -32.47 9.49
C GLY A 74 42.78 -31.38 8.69
N GLY A 75 43.32 -30.99 7.52
CA GLY A 75 42.81 -29.85 6.74
C GLY A 75 41.53 -30.09 5.93
N GLY A 76 41.26 -31.33 5.50
CA GLY A 76 40.10 -31.64 4.64
C GLY A 76 38.75 -31.46 5.33
N GLN A 77 38.68 -31.74 6.64
CA GLN A 77 37.45 -31.58 7.42
C GLN A 77 37.08 -30.11 7.60
N ALA A 78 38.07 -29.24 7.86
CA ALA A 78 37.86 -27.79 7.95
C ALA A 78 37.37 -27.20 6.61
N GLN A 79 37.91 -27.70 5.49
CA GLN A 79 37.53 -27.26 4.15
C GLN A 79 36.09 -27.64 3.79
N ILE A 80 35.64 -28.85 4.17
CA ILE A 80 34.25 -29.30 4.01
C ILE A 80 33.31 -28.48 4.89
N ILE A 81 33.68 -28.19 6.15
CA ILE A 81 32.87 -27.36 7.05
C ILE A 81 32.68 -25.95 6.47
N ILE A 82 33.76 -25.33 5.97
CA ILE A 82 33.69 -24.00 5.33
C ILE A 82 32.77 -24.01 4.10
N LEU A 83 32.82 -25.07 3.29
CA LEU A 83 31.97 -25.19 2.10
C LEU A 83 30.49 -25.36 2.47
N VAL A 84 30.19 -26.21 3.46
CA VAL A 84 28.83 -26.40 3.97
C VAL A 84 28.29 -25.11 4.57
N VAL A 85 29.07 -24.43 5.41
CA VAL A 85 28.68 -23.13 6.01
C VAL A 85 28.44 -22.08 4.93
N SER A 86 29.32 -21.98 3.93
CA SER A 86 29.17 -21.03 2.82
C SER A 86 27.91 -21.29 2.00
N LEU A 87 27.57 -22.56 1.75
CA LEU A 87 26.35 -22.96 1.06
C LEU A 87 25.09 -22.61 1.88
N VAL A 88 25.13 -22.86 3.19
CA VAL A 88 24.04 -22.48 4.10
C VAL A 88 23.81 -20.97 4.08
N PHE A 89 24.86 -20.15 4.22
CA PHE A 89 24.73 -18.69 4.17
C PHE A 89 24.29 -18.17 2.81
N MET A 90 24.71 -18.80 1.71
CA MET A 90 24.28 -18.42 0.35
C MET A 90 22.77 -18.54 0.17
N ILE A 91 22.14 -19.56 0.77
CA ILE A 91 20.70 -19.77 0.71
C ILE A 91 19.97 -18.95 1.78
N LEU A 92 20.50 -18.93 3.00
CA LEU A 92 19.82 -18.35 4.16
C LEU A 92 19.84 -16.80 4.14
N ALA A 93 20.95 -16.18 3.71
CA ALA A 93 21.08 -14.73 3.69
C ALA A 93 20.00 -14.01 2.84
N PRO A 94 19.73 -14.39 1.58
CA PRO A 94 18.68 -13.73 0.79
C PRO A 94 17.28 -13.95 1.37
N ILE A 95 17.00 -15.13 1.94
CA ILE A 95 15.72 -15.41 2.60
C ILE A 95 15.55 -14.48 3.82
N MET A 96 16.57 -14.39 4.67
CA MET A 96 16.52 -13.51 5.84
C MET A 96 16.39 -12.04 5.47
N ALA A 97 17.13 -11.59 4.45
CA ALA A 97 17.01 -10.22 3.94
C ALA A 97 15.58 -9.91 3.46
N GLN A 98 14.96 -10.84 2.74
CA GLN A 98 13.58 -10.69 2.28
C GLN A 98 12.58 -10.68 3.43
N LEU A 99 12.77 -11.52 4.45
CA LEU A 99 11.92 -11.53 5.66
C LEU A 99 12.01 -10.21 6.42
N ILE A 100 13.22 -9.66 6.58
CA ILE A 100 13.43 -8.35 7.21
C ILE A 100 12.75 -7.24 6.40
N TYR A 101 12.91 -7.26 5.07
CA TYR A 101 12.27 -6.30 4.19
C TYR A 101 10.73 -6.32 4.34
N PHE A 102 10.12 -7.50 4.32
CA PHE A 102 8.68 -7.63 4.51
C PHE A 102 8.22 -7.25 5.93
N ALA A 103 9.02 -7.54 6.95
CA ALA A 103 8.71 -7.14 8.32
C ALA A 103 8.71 -5.61 8.48
N ILE A 104 9.68 -4.93 7.87
CA ILE A 104 9.75 -3.46 7.85
C ILE A 104 8.56 -2.89 7.08
N SER A 105 8.29 -3.42 5.87
CA SER A 105 7.14 -3.01 5.04
C SER A 105 5.82 -3.09 5.81
N ARG A 106 5.55 -4.22 6.48
CA ARG A 106 4.31 -4.39 7.28
C ARG A 106 4.24 -3.42 8.45
N LYS A 107 5.34 -3.18 9.17
CA LYS A 107 5.37 -2.17 10.25
C LYS A 107 5.04 -0.77 9.73
N ARG A 108 5.48 -0.43 8.52
CA ARG A 108 5.17 0.87 7.89
C ARG A 108 3.68 1.01 7.56
N GLU A 109 3.04 -0.06 7.07
CA GLU A 109 1.59 -0.09 6.83
C GLU A 109 0.76 0.13 8.10
N TYR A 110 1.07 -0.55 9.21
CA TYR A 110 0.34 -0.35 10.48
C TYR A 110 0.54 1.07 11.02
N LEU A 111 1.73 1.64 10.88
CA LEU A 111 1.99 3.03 11.27
C LEU A 111 1.20 4.00 10.38
N ALA A 112 1.05 3.69 9.10
CA ALA A 112 0.25 4.47 8.17
C ALA A 112 -1.25 4.39 8.51
N ASP A 113 -1.76 3.21 8.88
CA ASP A 113 -3.14 3.04 9.39
C ASP A 113 -3.40 3.86 10.65
N ALA A 114 -2.48 3.79 11.62
CA ALA A 114 -2.58 4.57 12.84
C ALA A 114 -2.54 6.09 12.56
N SER A 115 -1.68 6.51 11.64
CA SER A 115 -1.58 7.92 11.22
C SER A 115 -2.84 8.38 10.49
N ALA A 116 -3.43 7.53 9.64
CA ALA A 116 -4.67 7.82 8.94
C ALA A 116 -5.81 8.00 9.93
N ALA A 117 -5.97 7.08 10.88
CA ALA A 117 -6.95 7.18 11.96
C ALA A 117 -6.77 8.47 12.77
N LEU A 118 -5.52 8.86 13.06
CA LEU A 118 -5.22 10.12 13.74
C LEU A 118 -5.57 11.36 12.92
N TYR A 119 -5.26 11.38 11.64
CA TYR A 119 -5.54 12.54 10.77
C TYR A 119 -7.02 12.72 10.47
N THR A 120 -7.74 11.62 10.22
CA THR A 120 -9.19 11.68 9.99
C THR A 120 -9.98 11.79 11.29
N ARG A 121 -9.38 11.36 12.41
CA ARG A 121 -10.06 11.07 13.68
C ARG A 121 -11.22 10.09 13.50
N TYR A 122 -11.22 9.30 12.43
CA TYR A 122 -12.31 8.41 12.07
C TYR A 122 -11.74 7.10 11.49
N PRO A 123 -11.43 6.10 12.34
CA PRO A 123 -10.83 4.85 11.91
C PRO A 123 -11.79 3.99 11.06
N GLU A 124 -13.11 4.09 11.30
CA GLU A 124 -14.11 3.33 10.53
C GLU A 124 -14.11 3.69 9.05
N GLY A 125 -13.82 4.95 8.68
CA GLY A 125 -13.71 5.36 7.29
C GLY A 125 -12.65 4.55 6.54
N LEU A 126 -11.47 4.36 7.13
CA LEU A 126 -10.42 3.54 6.53
C LEU A 126 -10.77 2.04 6.57
N ALA A 127 -11.38 1.55 7.65
CA ALA A 127 -11.80 0.16 7.77
C ALA A 127 -12.83 -0.24 6.69
N SER A 128 -13.87 0.58 6.50
CA SER A 128 -14.89 0.40 5.46
C SER A 128 -14.28 0.47 4.06
N ALA A 129 -13.34 1.40 3.83
CA ALA A 129 -12.62 1.50 2.56
C ALA A 129 -11.84 0.21 2.25
N LEU A 130 -11.10 -0.31 3.23
CA LEU A 130 -10.33 -1.54 3.11
C LEU A 130 -11.23 -2.77 2.89
N GLU A 131 -12.40 -2.82 3.51
CA GLU A 131 -13.38 -3.88 3.31
C GLU A 131 -13.93 -3.87 1.88
N LYS A 132 -14.36 -2.69 1.39
CA LYS A 132 -14.78 -2.51 -0.01
C LYS A 132 -13.66 -2.88 -0.95
N LEU A 133 -12.43 -2.42 -0.74
CA LEU A 133 -11.29 -2.71 -1.59
C LEU A 133 -10.95 -4.22 -1.56
N GLY A 134 -10.91 -4.85 -0.40
CA GLY A 134 -10.56 -6.25 -0.23
C GLY A 134 -11.47 -7.25 -0.96
N THR A 135 -12.72 -6.86 -1.19
CA THR A 135 -13.71 -7.63 -1.99
C THR A 135 -13.56 -7.43 -3.50
N SER A 136 -12.86 -6.38 -3.96
CA SER A 136 -12.62 -6.18 -5.39
C SER A 136 -11.64 -7.21 -5.94
N THR A 137 -12.13 -8.00 -6.90
CA THR A 137 -11.34 -9.00 -7.63
C THR A 137 -10.82 -8.49 -8.97
N GLY A 138 -10.66 -7.17 -9.13
CA GLY A 138 -10.19 -6.58 -10.38
C GLY A 138 -8.81 -7.12 -10.74
N GLN A 139 -8.75 -8.05 -11.69
CA GLN A 139 -7.48 -8.55 -12.20
C GLN A 139 -6.83 -7.48 -13.08
N LEU A 140 -5.63 -7.06 -12.69
CA LEU A 140 -4.83 -6.20 -13.54
C LEU A 140 -4.39 -6.97 -14.78
N LYS A 141 -4.57 -6.36 -15.97
CA LYS A 141 -4.12 -6.93 -17.24
C LYS A 141 -2.60 -7.16 -17.27
N SER A 142 -1.85 -6.32 -16.56
CA SER A 142 -0.41 -6.43 -16.37
C SER A 142 -0.02 -5.82 -15.03
N ALA A 143 0.79 -6.54 -14.25
CA ALA A 143 1.39 -6.06 -13.02
C ALA A 143 2.85 -6.51 -12.98
N ASN A 144 3.74 -5.64 -12.52
CA ASN A 144 5.15 -5.97 -12.31
C ASN A 144 5.36 -6.39 -10.85
N LYS A 145 6.12 -7.46 -10.60
CA LYS A 145 6.47 -7.88 -9.24
C LYS A 145 7.22 -6.79 -8.47
N ALA A 146 8.02 -5.99 -9.17
CA ALA A 146 8.73 -4.86 -8.56
C ALA A 146 7.79 -3.75 -8.07
N THR A 147 6.62 -3.57 -8.72
CA THR A 147 5.64 -2.56 -8.33
C THR A 147 4.53 -3.10 -7.43
N ALA A 148 4.51 -4.41 -7.17
CA ALA A 148 3.55 -5.08 -6.27
C ALA A 148 3.38 -4.39 -4.91
N PRO A 149 4.45 -3.90 -4.23
CA PRO A 149 4.32 -3.22 -2.94
C PRO A 149 3.56 -1.89 -3.03
N MET A 150 3.48 -1.25 -4.19
CA MET A 150 2.79 0.04 -4.37
C MET A 150 1.27 -0.10 -4.54
N TYR A 151 0.75 -1.32 -4.62
CA TYR A 151 -0.68 -1.55 -4.70
C TYR A 151 -1.28 -1.76 -3.30
N ILE A 152 -2.45 -1.16 -3.07
CA ILE A 152 -3.24 -1.36 -1.84
C ILE A 152 -3.58 -2.85 -1.62
N ILE A 153 -3.79 -3.58 -2.71
CA ILE A 153 -4.04 -5.03 -2.72
C ILE A 153 -3.00 -5.69 -3.59
N ASN A 154 -2.38 -6.75 -3.10
CA ASN A 154 -1.42 -7.53 -3.86
C ASN A 154 -2.03 -7.97 -5.21
N PRO A 155 -1.51 -7.49 -6.36
CA PRO A 155 -2.08 -7.78 -7.66
C PRO A 155 -1.86 -9.22 -8.13
N PHE A 156 -0.95 -9.95 -7.47
CA PHE A 156 -0.65 -11.35 -7.75
C PHE A 156 -1.45 -12.32 -6.86
N ARG A 157 -2.39 -11.83 -6.05
CA ARG A 157 -3.24 -12.67 -5.20
C ARG A 157 -4.14 -13.55 -6.09
N LYS A 158 -3.86 -14.85 -6.15
CA LYS A 158 -4.73 -15.80 -6.86
C LYS A 158 -6.02 -16.03 -6.06
N LYS A 159 -7.13 -16.28 -6.76
CA LYS A 159 -8.40 -16.66 -6.14
C LYS A 159 -8.17 -17.93 -5.29
N GLY A 160 -8.28 -17.82 -3.97
CA GLY A 160 -8.05 -18.92 -3.01
C GLY A 160 -6.75 -18.85 -2.19
N MET A 161 -5.84 -17.90 -2.47
CA MET A 161 -4.68 -17.67 -1.59
C MET A 161 -5.13 -17.00 -0.28
N LYS A 162 -4.68 -17.53 0.86
CA LYS A 162 -5.04 -17.00 2.19
C LYS A 162 -4.45 -15.60 2.35
N ALA A 163 -5.16 -14.72 3.04
CA ALA A 163 -4.68 -13.37 3.35
C ALA A 163 -3.40 -13.36 4.21
N SER A 164 -3.01 -14.51 4.76
CA SER A 164 -1.87 -14.73 5.68
C SER A 164 -0.55 -15.11 4.98
N ASP A 165 -0.43 -14.95 3.66
CA ASP A 165 0.79 -15.35 2.95
C ASP A 165 2.01 -14.59 3.49
N LEU A 166 2.99 -15.33 4.02
CA LEU A 166 4.24 -14.80 4.56
C LEU A 166 5.04 -13.97 3.53
N SER A 167 4.76 -14.16 2.24
CA SER A 167 5.31 -13.42 1.11
C SER A 167 4.51 -12.18 0.72
N SER A 168 3.45 -11.84 1.46
CA SER A 168 2.71 -10.60 1.23
C SER A 168 3.52 -9.40 1.75
N THR A 169 3.69 -8.40 0.89
CA THR A 169 4.34 -7.13 1.21
C THR A 169 3.51 -6.27 2.16
N HIS A 170 2.23 -6.61 2.28
CA HIS A 170 1.23 -5.96 3.11
C HIS A 170 0.70 -6.92 4.18
N PRO A 171 0.36 -6.42 5.38
CA PRO A 171 -0.31 -7.24 6.36
C PRO A 171 -1.72 -7.61 5.86
N PRO A 172 -2.32 -8.70 6.39
CA PRO A 172 -3.64 -9.15 5.97
C PRO A 172 -4.68 -8.03 6.13
N ILE A 173 -5.47 -7.75 5.08
CA ILE A 173 -6.50 -6.69 5.10
C ILE A 173 -7.50 -6.92 6.25
N SER A 174 -7.91 -8.17 6.47
CA SER A 174 -8.81 -8.53 7.57
C SER A 174 -8.24 -8.21 8.95
N GLU A 175 -6.91 -8.26 9.10
CA GLU A 175 -6.25 -7.89 10.34
C GLU A 175 -6.27 -6.37 10.55
N ARG A 176 -5.91 -5.60 9.52
CA ARG A 176 -5.99 -4.13 9.53
C ARG A 176 -7.40 -3.64 9.88
N ILE A 177 -8.42 -4.23 9.25
CA ILE A 177 -9.84 -3.91 9.52
C ILE A 177 -10.19 -4.20 10.99
N ARG A 178 -9.80 -5.37 11.52
CA ARG A 178 -10.08 -5.73 12.92
C ARG A 178 -9.41 -4.75 13.89
N ILE A 179 -8.18 -4.33 13.62
CA ILE A 179 -7.46 -3.38 14.47
C ILE A 179 -8.15 -2.02 14.44
N LEU A 180 -8.44 -1.46 13.25
CA LEU A 180 -9.11 -0.17 13.11
C LEU A 180 -10.49 -0.14 13.79
N ARG A 181 -11.27 -1.21 13.65
CA ARG A 181 -12.60 -1.34 14.28
C ARG A 181 -12.53 -1.53 15.80
N ALA A 182 -11.42 -2.02 16.34
CA ALA A 182 -11.20 -2.18 17.77
C ALA A 182 -10.71 -0.88 18.44
N MET A 183 -10.42 0.18 17.69
CA MET A 183 -9.95 1.45 18.25
C MET A 183 -11.08 2.18 18.99
N ALA A 184 -10.83 2.53 20.25
CA ALA A 184 -11.73 3.36 21.06
C ALA A 184 -11.49 4.89 20.89
N GLY A 185 -10.37 5.27 20.27
CA GLY A 185 -9.96 6.65 20.04
C GLY A 185 -9.12 6.77 18.77
N ALA A 186 -8.64 7.97 18.46
CA ALA A 186 -7.87 8.26 17.24
C ALA A 186 -6.36 8.44 17.49
N SER A 187 -5.83 8.10 18.67
CA SER A 187 -4.40 8.27 18.96
C SER A 187 -3.55 7.07 18.54
N PHE A 188 -2.23 7.29 18.46
CA PHE A 188 -1.27 6.20 18.25
C PHE A 188 -1.30 5.16 19.38
N ASN A 189 -1.60 5.58 20.61
CA ASN A 189 -1.77 4.68 21.75
C ASN A 189 -3.01 3.79 21.57
N ASP A 190 -4.14 4.38 21.14
CA ASP A 190 -5.38 3.64 20.89
C ASP A 190 -5.19 2.57 19.80
N TYR A 191 -4.43 2.91 18.75
CA TYR A 191 -4.08 1.95 17.71
C TYR A 191 -3.18 0.82 18.24
N ASP A 192 -2.16 1.12 19.03
CA ASP A 192 -1.26 0.10 19.60
C ASP A 192 -1.99 -0.82 20.58
N GLN A 193 -2.95 -0.28 21.36
CA GLN A 193 -3.82 -1.06 22.25
C GLN A 193 -4.73 -1.99 21.45
N ALA A 194 -5.41 -1.47 20.41
CA ALA A 194 -6.24 -2.25 19.51
C ALA A 194 -5.43 -3.36 18.82
N TYR A 195 -4.20 -3.07 18.40
CA TYR A 195 -3.27 -4.05 17.84
C TYR A 195 -2.98 -5.19 18.83
N ARG A 196 -2.60 -4.87 20.07
CA ARG A 196 -2.31 -5.87 21.11
C ARG A 196 -3.54 -6.72 21.46
N GLN A 197 -4.73 -6.12 21.45
CA GLN A 197 -5.98 -6.83 21.68
C GLN A 197 -6.24 -7.88 20.59
N VAL A 198 -6.07 -7.50 19.31
CA VAL A 198 -6.25 -8.41 18.16
C VAL A 198 -5.22 -9.54 18.14
N HIS A 199 -4.00 -9.29 18.64
CA HIS A 199 -2.91 -10.28 18.69
C HIS A 199 -2.82 -11.06 20.02
N HIS A 200 -3.80 -10.94 20.93
CA HIS A 200 -3.83 -11.63 22.22
C HIS A 200 -2.60 -11.36 23.13
N GLY A 201 -2.11 -10.12 23.13
CA GLY A 201 -0.94 -9.70 23.91
C GLY A 201 0.38 -9.90 23.14
N GLY A 202 1.31 -8.95 23.31
CA GLY A 202 2.58 -8.96 22.58
C GLY A 202 3.27 -7.60 22.56
N THR A 203 4.38 -7.53 21.83
CA THR A 203 5.09 -6.27 21.56
C THR A 203 4.22 -5.36 20.68
N GLY A 204 4.15 -4.08 21.06
CA GLY A 204 3.46 -3.07 20.26
C GLY A 204 4.04 -2.93 18.86
N VAL A 205 3.22 -2.46 17.94
CA VAL A 205 3.60 -2.23 16.54
C VAL A 205 4.08 -0.79 16.31
N ILE A 206 3.64 0.14 17.15
CA ILE A 206 4.02 1.55 17.08
C ILE A 206 5.27 1.81 17.92
N PRO A 207 6.27 2.57 17.41
CA PRO A 207 7.45 2.93 18.19
C PRO A 207 7.08 3.70 19.47
N ALA A 208 7.68 3.35 20.60
CA ALA A 208 7.37 3.97 21.89
C ALA A 208 7.51 5.51 21.89
N ALA A 209 8.46 6.05 21.13
CA ALA A 209 8.65 7.50 20.96
C ALA A 209 7.42 8.20 20.33
N SER A 210 6.60 7.48 19.57
CA SER A 210 5.39 8.00 18.92
C SER A 210 4.14 7.90 19.81
N ILE A 211 4.20 7.16 20.92
CA ILE A 211 3.08 6.90 21.84
C ILE A 211 2.89 8.06 22.84
N ALA A 212 3.81 9.04 22.87
CA ALA A 212 3.72 10.20 23.77
C ALA A 212 2.58 11.19 23.45
N ALA A 213 1.87 11.01 22.34
CA ALA A 213 0.72 11.85 21.99
C ALA A 213 -0.53 11.42 22.77
N GLY A 214 -1.16 12.37 23.47
CA GLY A 214 -2.37 12.13 24.27
C GLY A 214 -3.54 11.57 23.45
N THR A 215 -4.57 11.12 24.17
CA THR A 215 -5.79 10.57 23.57
C THR A 215 -6.50 11.62 22.72
N VAL A 216 -6.77 11.30 21.46
CA VAL A 216 -7.53 12.17 20.54
C VAL A 216 -8.93 11.59 20.41
N PRO A 217 -9.99 12.35 20.74
CA PRO A 217 -11.35 11.86 20.59
C PRO A 217 -11.67 11.64 19.12
N LEU A 218 -12.52 10.64 18.86
CA LEU A 218 -13.04 10.39 17.52
C LEU A 218 -13.81 11.61 17.01
N ALA A 219 -13.69 11.89 15.72
CA ALA A 219 -14.54 12.85 15.05
C ALA A 219 -16.00 12.41 15.22
N THR A 220 -16.86 13.37 15.57
CA THR A 220 -18.30 13.14 15.54
C THR A 220 -18.68 12.73 14.14
N VAL A 221 -19.18 11.51 13.99
CA VAL A 221 -19.78 11.04 12.74
C VAL A 221 -20.88 12.03 12.42
N LYS A 222 -20.72 12.77 11.32
CA LYS A 222 -21.89 13.34 10.68
C LYS A 222 -22.62 12.10 10.17
N LEU A 223 -23.57 11.60 10.96
CA LEU A 223 -24.53 10.63 10.45
C LEU A 223 -25.20 11.38 9.30
N GLU A 224 -24.73 11.17 8.08
CA GLU A 224 -25.41 11.59 6.85
C GLU A 224 -26.67 10.70 6.73
N GLY A 225 -27.57 10.86 7.70
CA GLY A 225 -28.96 10.51 7.56
C GLY A 225 -29.62 11.59 6.71
N GLU A 226 -30.39 11.15 5.72
CA GLU A 226 -31.41 11.87 4.93
C GLU A 226 -31.04 12.42 3.55
N ALA A 227 -29.77 12.74 3.25
CA ALA A 227 -29.33 12.92 1.85
C ALA A 227 -28.59 11.65 1.43
N GLY A 228 -29.35 10.62 1.04
CA GLY A 228 -28.84 9.28 0.77
C GLY A 228 -27.54 9.30 -0.05
N GLU A 229 -26.55 8.52 0.40
CA GLU A 229 -25.28 8.40 -0.31
C GLU A 229 -25.56 8.28 -1.81
N PRO A 230 -24.89 9.09 -2.66
CA PRO A 230 -25.12 9.02 -4.09
C PRO A 230 -24.91 7.58 -4.53
N ASN A 231 -25.95 7.02 -5.15
CA ASN A 231 -25.94 5.64 -5.64
C ASN A 231 -24.70 5.44 -6.52
N GLU A 232 -24.19 4.21 -6.67
CA GLU A 232 -22.93 3.96 -7.40
C GLU A 232 -22.92 4.60 -8.80
N ILE A 233 -24.08 4.60 -9.46
CA ILE A 233 -24.32 5.26 -10.76
C ILE A 233 -24.13 6.79 -10.68
N GLN A 234 -24.59 7.42 -9.60
CA GLN A 234 -24.45 8.86 -9.39
C GLN A 234 -22.98 9.23 -9.13
N ARG A 235 -22.26 8.45 -8.30
CA ARG A 235 -20.81 8.63 -8.11
C ARG A 235 -20.02 8.44 -9.40
N ALA A 236 -20.42 7.48 -10.25
CA ALA A 236 -19.82 7.29 -11.57
C ALA A 236 -20.02 8.51 -12.48
N ARG A 237 -21.21 9.13 -12.44
CA ARG A 237 -21.53 10.35 -13.19
C ARG A 237 -20.72 11.55 -12.69
N GLU A 238 -20.66 11.75 -11.37
CA GLU A 238 -19.90 12.82 -10.73
C GLU A 238 -18.40 12.68 -11.02
N THR A 239 -17.85 11.48 -10.88
CA THR A 239 -16.45 11.21 -11.21
C THR A 239 -16.17 11.51 -12.67
N SER A 240 -17.06 11.08 -13.57
CA SER A 240 -16.94 11.40 -15.00
C SER A 240 -16.93 12.92 -15.23
N ASP A 241 -17.87 13.65 -14.62
CA ASP A 241 -17.94 15.11 -14.74
C ASP A 241 -16.66 15.80 -14.24
N VAL A 242 -16.05 15.31 -13.16
CA VAL A 242 -14.74 15.77 -12.67
C VAL A 242 -13.64 15.50 -13.70
N MET A 243 -13.58 14.29 -14.27
CA MET A 243 -12.58 13.93 -15.29
C MET A 243 -12.68 14.83 -16.54
N TRP A 244 -13.89 15.17 -16.97
CA TRP A 244 -14.10 16.07 -18.10
C TRP A 244 -13.67 17.50 -17.79
N ARG A 245 -13.97 18.01 -16.59
CA ARG A 245 -13.50 19.33 -16.15
C ARG A 245 -11.98 19.41 -16.09
N LEU A 246 -11.31 18.38 -15.55
CA LEU A 246 -9.85 18.28 -15.53
C LEU A 246 -9.25 18.23 -16.95
N SER A 247 -10.02 17.76 -17.93
CA SER A 247 -9.64 17.74 -19.36
C SER A 247 -10.00 19.03 -20.10
N ASN A 248 -10.40 20.10 -19.38
CA ASN A 248 -10.84 21.39 -19.93
C ASN A 248 -12.05 21.31 -20.88
N TYR A 249 -12.96 20.34 -20.65
CA TYR A 249 -14.23 20.32 -21.38
C TYR A 249 -15.22 21.31 -20.75
N ASN A 250 -15.89 22.10 -21.58
CA ASN A 250 -17.01 22.93 -21.14
C ASN A 250 -18.27 22.06 -21.03
N THR A 251 -19.01 22.18 -19.92
CA THR A 251 -20.25 21.40 -19.70
C THR A 251 -21.45 22.34 -19.70
N ILE A 252 -22.29 22.24 -20.72
CA ILE A 252 -23.49 23.06 -20.88
C ILE A 252 -24.71 22.22 -20.49
N THR A 253 -25.47 22.67 -19.50
CA THR A 253 -26.75 22.06 -19.11
C THR A 253 -27.87 22.62 -19.99
N CYS A 254 -28.51 21.75 -20.77
CA CYS A 254 -29.69 22.10 -21.54
C CYS A 254 -30.95 22.00 -20.67
N ASP A 255 -31.96 22.83 -20.93
CA ASP A 255 -33.23 22.84 -20.19
C ASP A 255 -34.01 21.51 -20.29
N CYS A 256 -33.72 20.68 -21.30
CA CYS A 256 -34.28 19.32 -21.39
C CYS A 256 -33.59 18.31 -20.45
N GLY A 257 -32.65 18.75 -19.62
CA GLY A 257 -31.89 17.90 -18.69
C GLY A 257 -30.64 17.25 -19.30
N ALA A 258 -30.39 17.40 -20.59
CA ALA A 258 -29.18 16.88 -21.23
C ALA A 258 -27.94 17.73 -20.88
N LYS A 259 -26.85 17.07 -20.44
CA LYS A 259 -25.53 17.71 -20.28
C LYS A 259 -24.70 17.54 -21.55
N LEU A 260 -24.45 18.64 -22.26
CA LEU A 260 -23.61 18.69 -23.45
C LEU A 260 -22.16 18.91 -23.02
N ARG A 261 -21.24 18.03 -23.44
CA ARG A 261 -19.80 18.14 -23.16
C ARG A 261 -19.09 18.62 -24.41
N VAL A 262 -18.48 19.80 -24.33
CA VAL A 262 -17.83 20.46 -25.46
C VAL A 262 -16.31 20.41 -25.28
N PRO A 263 -15.55 19.81 -26.21
CA PRO A 263 -14.09 19.75 -26.11
C PRO A 263 -13.48 21.14 -26.31
N PRO A 264 -12.29 21.40 -25.74
CA PRO A 264 -11.60 22.68 -25.91
C PRO A 264 -11.20 22.95 -27.39
N THR A 265 -11.15 21.92 -28.22
CA THR A 265 -10.87 22.03 -29.67
C THR A 265 -12.10 22.39 -30.51
N PHE A 266 -13.28 22.58 -29.89
CA PHE A 266 -14.51 22.88 -30.60
C PHE A 266 -14.49 24.31 -31.16
N LYS A 267 -14.49 24.44 -32.49
CA LYS A 267 -14.33 25.73 -33.18
C LYS A 267 -15.65 26.50 -33.41
N LYS A 268 -16.81 25.85 -33.28
CA LYS A 268 -18.10 26.49 -33.56
C LYS A 268 -18.60 27.21 -32.30
N ARG A 269 -19.14 28.43 -32.48
CA ARG A 269 -19.71 29.23 -31.38
C ARG A 269 -21.04 28.69 -30.83
N GLN A 270 -21.63 27.72 -31.51
CA GLN A 270 -22.95 27.18 -31.20
C GLN A 270 -22.98 25.67 -31.31
N ILE A 271 -23.64 25.02 -30.35
CA ILE A 271 -23.89 23.58 -30.33
C ILE A 271 -25.38 23.31 -30.21
N ARG A 272 -25.90 22.40 -31.04
CA ARG A 272 -27.31 21.99 -31.02
C ARG A 272 -27.47 20.77 -30.12
N CYS A 273 -28.41 20.81 -29.19
CA CYS A 273 -28.72 19.68 -28.33
C CYS A 273 -29.36 18.54 -29.17
N PRO A 274 -28.82 17.30 -29.15
CA PRO A 274 -29.39 16.18 -29.90
C PRO A 274 -30.73 15.70 -29.33
N HIS A 275 -31.05 16.05 -28.07
CA HIS A 275 -32.29 15.61 -27.42
C HIS A 275 -33.49 16.53 -27.73
N CYS A 276 -33.32 17.85 -27.66
CA CYS A 276 -34.43 18.81 -27.82
C CYS A 276 -34.24 19.77 -29.00
N GLY A 277 -33.11 19.72 -29.69
CA GLY A 277 -32.82 20.57 -30.84
C GLY A 277 -32.52 22.04 -30.53
N ARG A 278 -32.50 22.47 -29.26
CA ARG A 278 -32.13 23.84 -28.85
C ARG A 278 -30.65 24.12 -29.11
N THR A 279 -30.32 25.35 -29.46
CA THR A 279 -28.96 25.79 -29.73
C THR A 279 -28.40 26.53 -28.53
N HIS A 280 -27.22 26.14 -28.07
CA HIS A 280 -26.50 26.77 -26.97
C HIS A 280 -25.22 27.43 -27.47
N GLN A 281 -24.84 28.55 -26.87
CA GLN A 281 -23.52 29.15 -27.09
C GLN A 281 -22.46 28.41 -26.28
N VAL A 282 -21.29 28.22 -26.90
CA VAL A 282 -20.15 27.44 -26.37
C VAL A 282 -19.12 28.34 -25.72
#